data_AF-A0A0B7HRI8-F1
#
_entry.id   AF-A0A0B7HRI8-F1
#
_cell.length_a   1.000
_cell.length_b   1.000
_cell.length_c   1.000
_cell.angle_alpha   90.00
_cell.angle_beta   90.00
_cell.angle_gamma   90.00
#
_symmetry.space_group_name_H-M   'P 1'
#
loop_
_entity.id
_entity.type
_entity.pdbx_description
1 polymer ?
#
loop_
_entity_poly.entity_id
_entity_poly.type
_entity_poly.pdbx_seq_one_letter_code
_entity_poly.pdbx_strand_id
1 'polypeptide(L)'
;MKHWIMLNAVKEFKDVVWIDWDTYSVKSIDDFFYNKCFDSNVPKFTFIENYWAVVNCAVYYLNEDYIPQMERSFQSVVSEPNDELLWKSVLPENICSLPHFWLNDLVINIWDESDFNQVTDNTYFLHLKNFEMLKQNSKYRERFH
;
A
#
# COMPACT_ATOMS: atom_id res chain seq x y z
N MET A 1 10.66 -7.55 -6.50
CA MET A 1 11.94 -6.93 -6.06
C MET A 1 11.73 -6.13 -4.78
N LYS A 2 10.64 -5.34 -4.70
CA LYS A 2 10.22 -4.65 -3.48
C LYS A 2 10.10 -5.59 -2.28
N HIS A 3 9.63 -6.83 -2.46
CA HIS A 3 9.53 -7.78 -1.36
C HIS A 3 10.88 -8.07 -0.69
N TRP A 4 11.93 -8.29 -1.48
CA TRP A 4 13.26 -8.54 -0.92
C TRP A 4 13.84 -7.30 -0.22
N ILE A 5 13.65 -6.12 -0.80
CA ILE A 5 14.10 -4.86 -0.19
C ILE A 5 13.41 -4.65 1.15
N MET A 6 12.10 -4.87 1.20
CA MET A 6 11.31 -4.66 2.40
C MET A 6 11.63 -5.67 3.51
N LEU A 7 11.97 -6.92 3.18
CA LEU A 7 12.50 -7.87 4.17
C LEU A 7 13.79 -7.36 4.82
N ASN A 8 14.71 -6.82 4.04
CA ASN A 8 15.98 -6.33 4.58
C ASN A 8 15.78 -5.01 5.34
N ALA A 9 14.92 -4.13 4.83
CA ALA A 9 14.60 -2.87 5.50
C ALA A 9 13.94 -3.12 6.86
N VAL A 10 12.97 -4.03 6.95
CA VAL A 10 12.30 -4.31 8.23
C VAL A 10 13.22 -4.99 9.24
N LYS A 11 14.18 -5.80 8.79
CA LYS A 11 15.23 -6.37 9.67
C LYS A 11 16.11 -5.30 10.31
N GLU A 12 16.34 -4.19 9.62
CA GLU A 12 17.17 -3.08 10.09
C GLU A 12 16.37 -2.07 10.91
N PHE A 13 15.21 -1.64 10.39
CA PHE A 13 14.47 -0.50 10.92
C PHE A 13 13.24 -0.87 11.74
N LYS A 14 12.87 -2.16 11.77
CA LYS A 14 11.71 -2.75 12.48
C LYS A 14 10.34 -2.35 11.97
N ASP A 15 10.18 -1.12 11.54
CA ASP A 15 8.94 -0.54 11.02
C ASP A 15 9.25 0.17 9.70
N VAL A 16 8.62 -0.27 8.62
CA VAL A 16 8.90 0.26 7.28
C VAL A 16 7.62 0.49 6.51
N VAL A 17 7.54 1.65 5.86
CA VAL A 17 6.51 1.97 4.88
C VAL A 17 7.18 2.01 3.51
N TRP A 18 6.66 1.19 2.59
CA TRP A 18 6.98 1.26 1.18
C TRP A 18 5.99 2.16 0.46
N ILE A 19 6.47 2.94 -0.49
CA ILE A 19 5.69 3.81 -1.37
C ILE A 19 6.19 3.60 -2.79
N ASP A 20 5.33 3.09 -3.68
CA ASP A 20 5.64 2.89 -5.10
C ASP A 20 5.89 4.24 -5.79
N TRP A 21 6.76 4.24 -6.79
CA TRP A 21 7.18 5.44 -7.52
C TRP A 21 6.03 6.22 -8.16
N ASP A 22 4.98 5.51 -8.59
CA ASP A 22 3.76 6.07 -9.17
C ASP A 22 2.73 6.54 -8.14
N THR A 23 3.15 6.67 -6.88
CA THR A 23 2.33 7.22 -5.80
C THR A 23 2.62 8.71 -5.59
N TYR A 24 1.57 9.52 -5.58
CA TYR A 24 1.63 10.95 -5.27
C TYR A 24 1.19 11.23 -3.83
N SER A 25 2.02 11.95 -3.08
CA SER A 25 1.68 12.40 -1.72
C SER A 25 0.88 13.72 -1.78
N VAL A 26 -0.33 13.72 -1.23
CA VAL A 26 -1.18 14.92 -1.17
C VAL A 26 -0.96 15.73 0.12
N LYS A 27 -0.52 15.06 1.19
CA LYS A 27 -0.13 15.66 2.49
C LYS A 27 1.00 14.86 3.15
N SER A 28 1.74 15.53 4.03
CA SER A 28 2.81 14.92 4.83
C SER A 28 2.27 13.83 5.76
N ILE A 29 3.07 12.77 5.97
CA ILE A 29 2.82 11.77 7.02
C ILE A 29 2.88 12.45 8.40
N ASP A 30 1.92 12.10 9.26
CA ASP A 30 1.80 12.61 10.63
C ASP A 30 1.39 11.48 11.60
N ASP A 31 1.15 11.84 12.87
CA ASP A 31 0.78 10.91 13.94
C ASP A 31 -0.48 10.09 13.61
N PHE A 32 -1.42 10.64 12.83
CA PHE A 32 -2.61 9.89 12.45
C PHE A 32 -2.28 8.73 11.52
N PHE A 33 -1.44 8.95 10.51
CA PHE A 33 -0.96 7.88 9.64
C PHE A 33 -0.12 6.85 10.40
N TYR A 34 0.78 7.30 11.30
CA TYR A 34 1.56 6.40 12.14
C TYR A 34 0.68 5.52 13.03
N ASN A 35 -0.29 6.12 13.72
CA ASN A 35 -1.22 5.38 14.56
C ASN A 35 -2.00 4.34 13.75
N LYS A 36 -2.38 4.66 12.51
CA LYS A 36 -3.03 3.69 11.64
C LYS A 36 -2.12 2.51 11.31
N CYS A 37 -0.83 2.72 11.10
CA CYS A 37 0.13 1.64 10.86
C CYS A 37 0.29 0.74 12.08
N PHE A 38 0.38 1.33 13.27
CA PHE A 38 0.66 0.62 14.53
C PHE A 38 -0.58 -0.02 15.19
N ASP A 39 -1.80 0.27 14.73
CA ASP A 39 -3.06 -0.03 15.45
C ASP A 39 -3.31 -1.51 15.84
N SER A 40 -2.58 -2.45 15.26
CA SER A 40 -2.85 -3.89 15.40
C SER A 40 -1.64 -4.80 15.20
N ASN A 41 -0.43 -4.25 15.12
CA ASN A 41 0.81 -4.99 14.83
C ASN A 41 0.71 -5.92 13.60
N VAL A 42 -0.16 -5.62 12.64
CA VAL A 42 -0.21 -6.31 11.35
C VAL A 42 0.22 -5.38 10.21
N PRO A 43 0.69 -5.92 9.07
CA PRO A 43 0.95 -5.15 7.87
C PRO A 43 -0.29 -4.39 7.43
N LYS A 44 -0.08 -3.22 6.83
CA LYS A 44 -1.16 -2.47 6.20
C LYS A 44 -0.94 -2.44 4.70
N PHE A 45 -2.00 -2.66 3.95
CA PHE A 45 -1.99 -2.69 2.49
C PHE A 45 -2.97 -1.67 1.93
N THR A 46 -2.72 -1.28 0.68
CA THR A 46 -3.71 -0.58 -0.14
C THR A 46 -4.83 -1.56 -0.50
N PHE A 47 -6.07 -1.13 -0.28
CA PHE A 47 -7.25 -1.91 -0.68
C PHE A 47 -7.68 -1.52 -2.10
N ILE A 48 -7.98 -2.52 -2.93
CA ILE A 48 -8.64 -2.36 -4.22
C ILE A 48 -9.79 -3.37 -4.25
N GLU A 49 -11.00 -2.88 -4.52
CA GLU A 49 -12.17 -3.75 -4.60
C GLU A 49 -12.01 -4.75 -5.76
N ASN A 50 -12.31 -6.03 -5.51
CA ASN A 50 -12.19 -7.11 -6.49
C ASN A 50 -10.78 -7.27 -7.11
N TYR A 51 -9.73 -6.92 -6.38
CA TYR A 51 -8.36 -7.01 -6.87
C TYR A 51 -7.88 -8.46 -7.03
N TRP A 52 -7.24 -8.74 -8.16
CA TRP A 52 -6.82 -10.08 -8.56
C TRP A 52 -5.81 -10.71 -7.57
N ALA A 53 -4.92 -9.89 -7.00
CA ALA A 53 -3.87 -10.33 -6.08
C ALA A 53 -4.25 -10.21 -4.60
N VAL A 54 -5.51 -9.88 -4.28
CA VAL A 54 -6.06 -9.69 -2.92
C VAL A 54 -5.54 -8.44 -2.18
N VAL A 55 -4.23 -8.24 -2.13
CA VAL A 55 -3.60 -7.03 -1.57
C VAL A 55 -2.95 -6.21 -2.66
N ASN A 56 -2.84 -4.90 -2.46
CA ASN A 56 -2.01 -4.05 -3.31
C ASN A 56 -0.87 -3.46 -2.47
N CYS A 57 0.35 -3.54 -2.99
CA CYS A 57 1.56 -3.10 -2.30
C CYS A 57 2.10 -1.76 -2.84
N ALA A 58 1.22 -0.86 -3.31
CA ALA A 58 1.63 0.48 -3.74
C ALA A 58 2.02 1.35 -2.56
N VAL A 59 1.22 1.35 -1.50
CA VAL A 59 1.62 1.85 -0.20
C VAL A 59 1.40 0.73 0.79
N TYR A 60 2.46 0.26 1.43
CA TYR A 60 2.32 -0.79 2.41
C TYR A 60 3.26 -0.63 3.59
N TYR A 61 2.71 -0.88 4.78
CA TYR A 61 3.43 -0.88 6.04
C TYR A 61 3.74 -2.31 6.45
N LEU A 62 4.95 -2.52 6.98
CA LEU A 62 5.41 -3.79 7.52
C LEU A 62 6.16 -3.55 8.83
N ASN A 63 5.99 -4.47 9.78
CA ASN A 63 6.75 -4.50 11.02
C ASN A 63 7.53 -5.80 11.21
N GLU A 64 8.43 -5.80 12.19
CA GLU A 64 9.34 -6.91 12.49
C GLU A 64 8.61 -8.22 12.84
N ASP A 65 7.40 -8.14 13.42
CA ASP A 65 6.61 -9.32 13.80
C ASP A 65 6.21 -10.19 12.59
N TYR A 66 6.24 -9.62 11.38
CA TYR A 66 5.89 -10.31 10.13
C TYR A 66 7.09 -10.76 9.31
N ILE A 67 8.32 -10.61 9.81
CA ILE A 67 9.53 -11.17 9.19
C ILE A 67 9.38 -12.67 8.89
N PRO A 68 8.89 -13.54 9.80
CA PRO A 68 8.77 -14.97 9.53
C PRO A 68 7.79 -15.30 8.39
N GLN A 69 6.70 -14.57 8.27
CA GLN A 69 5.71 -14.69 7.21
C GLN A 69 6.34 -14.27 5.89
N MET A 70 7.04 -13.15 5.88
CA MET A 70 7.73 -12.66 4.70
C MET A 70 8.81 -13.64 4.23
N GLU A 71 9.61 -14.21 5.12
CA GLU A 71 10.60 -15.25 4.78
C GLU A 71 9.94 -16.51 4.21
N ARG A 72 8.83 -16.98 4.81
CA ARG A 72 8.06 -18.12 4.28
C ARG A 72 7.48 -17.83 2.89
N SER A 73 7.06 -16.60 2.62
CA SER A 73 6.49 -16.26 1.32
C SER A 73 7.50 -16.45 0.18
N PHE A 74 8.80 -16.22 0.39
CA PHE A 74 9.85 -16.51 -0.61
C PHE A 74 9.98 -17.98 -1.00
N GLN A 75 9.43 -18.90 -0.20
CA GLN A 75 9.40 -20.33 -0.49
C GLN A 75 8.11 -20.75 -1.22
N SER A 76 7.18 -19.82 -1.44
CA SER A 76 5.89 -20.10 -2.05
C SER A 76 6.00 -20.22 -3.58
N VAL A 77 5.21 -21.14 -4.14
CA VAL A 77 5.03 -21.23 -5.59
C VAL A 77 3.87 -20.32 -5.99
N VAL A 78 4.18 -19.24 -6.69
CA VAL A 78 3.20 -18.28 -7.22
C VAL A 78 3.09 -18.44 -8.74
N SER A 79 1.94 -18.09 -9.31
CA SER A 79 1.69 -18.21 -10.76
C SER A 79 2.63 -17.35 -11.60
N GLU A 80 3.07 -16.21 -11.05
CA GLU A 80 4.02 -15.30 -11.66
C GLU A 80 4.80 -14.52 -10.59
N PRO A 81 6.00 -13.99 -10.91
CA PRO A 81 6.78 -13.18 -9.97
C PRO A 81 6.06 -11.87 -9.62
N ASN A 82 5.41 -11.84 -8.46
CA ASN A 82 4.63 -10.70 -8.02
C ASN A 82 4.60 -10.64 -6.47
N ASP A 83 4.89 -9.46 -5.91
CA ASP A 83 5.06 -9.32 -4.46
C ASP A 83 3.71 -9.45 -3.73
N GLU A 84 2.60 -9.04 -4.35
CA GLU A 84 1.24 -9.22 -3.82
C GLU A 84 0.85 -10.70 -3.73
N LEU A 85 1.22 -11.52 -4.73
CA LEU A 85 1.01 -12.98 -4.68
C LEU A 85 1.84 -13.68 -3.59
N LEU A 86 3.06 -13.20 -3.34
CA LEU A 86 3.88 -13.69 -2.22
C LEU A 86 3.23 -13.35 -0.88
N TRP A 87 2.70 -12.13 -0.72
CA TRP A 87 1.94 -11.80 0.48
C TRP A 87 0.70 -12.68 0.64
N LYS A 88 -0.08 -12.84 -0.45
CA LYS A 88 -1.29 -13.66 -0.44
C LYS A 88 -1.04 -15.09 0.03
N SER A 89 0.13 -15.68 -0.23
CA SER A 89 0.44 -17.05 0.16
C SER A 89 0.63 -17.26 1.67
N VAL A 90 0.83 -16.18 2.43
CA VAL A 90 1.09 -16.23 3.89
C VAL A 90 0.09 -15.43 4.72
N LEU A 91 -0.84 -14.73 4.07
CA LEU A 91 -1.90 -13.98 4.70
C LEU A 91 -3.15 -14.86 4.95
N PRO A 92 -4.04 -14.47 5.87
CA PRO A 92 -5.29 -15.19 6.11
C PRO A 92 -6.17 -15.23 4.85
N GLU A 93 -6.83 -16.36 4.59
CA GLU A 93 -7.75 -16.51 3.46
C GLU A 93 -8.91 -15.50 3.49
N ASN A 94 -9.33 -15.10 4.70
CA ASN A 94 -10.42 -14.14 4.92
C ASN A 94 -9.94 -12.68 5.05
N ILE A 95 -8.73 -12.33 4.62
CA ILE A 95 -8.15 -11.00 4.82
C ILE A 95 -9.05 -9.85 4.35
N CYS A 96 -9.81 -10.02 3.26
CA CYS A 96 -10.77 -9.01 2.78
C CYS A 96 -11.80 -8.58 3.83
N SER A 97 -12.10 -9.46 4.80
CA SER A 97 -13.02 -9.18 5.92
C SER A 97 -12.33 -8.58 7.16
N LEU A 98 -11.01 -8.38 7.12
CA LEU A 98 -10.20 -7.94 8.26
C LEU A 98 -9.77 -6.47 8.12
N PRO A 99 -10.53 -5.51 8.65
CA PRO A 99 -10.33 -4.06 8.40
C PRO A 99 -9.00 -3.49 8.87
N HIS A 100 -8.33 -4.18 9.81
CA HIS A 100 -7.07 -3.77 10.40
C HIS A 100 -5.85 -4.05 9.50
N PHE A 101 -6.02 -4.77 8.38
CA PHE A 101 -4.98 -4.92 7.35
C PHE A 101 -4.99 -3.80 6.30
N TRP A 102 -5.94 -2.87 6.35
CA TRP A 102 -6.16 -1.91 5.26
C TRP A 102 -5.82 -0.48 5.67
N LEU A 103 -5.15 0.22 4.75
CA LEU A 103 -4.96 1.68 4.82
C LEU A 103 -6.24 2.46 4.45
N ASN A 104 -7.27 1.80 3.92
CA ASN A 104 -8.59 2.39 3.60
C ASN A 104 -8.45 3.72 2.81
N ASP A 105 -9.13 4.77 3.27
CA ASP A 105 -9.18 6.09 2.62
C ASP A 105 -7.89 6.90 2.75
N LEU A 106 -6.85 6.37 3.43
CA LEU A 106 -5.52 6.98 3.46
C LEU A 106 -4.79 6.85 2.12
N VAL A 107 -5.13 5.84 1.32
CA VAL A 107 -4.52 5.58 0.01
C VAL A 107 -5.63 5.31 -1.00
N ILE A 108 -5.74 6.18 -2.00
CA ILE A 108 -6.74 6.03 -3.07
C ILE A 108 -6.04 5.63 -4.37
N ASN A 109 -6.60 4.64 -5.05
CA ASN A 109 -6.14 4.25 -6.39
C ASN A 109 -6.86 5.10 -7.42
N ILE A 110 -6.11 5.72 -8.31
CA ILE A 110 -6.61 6.62 -9.34
C ILE A 110 -6.29 6.00 -10.70
N TRP A 111 -7.29 5.32 -11.27
CA TRP A 111 -7.21 4.67 -12.59
C TRP A 111 -7.81 5.55 -13.67
N ASP A 112 -8.91 6.24 -13.35
CA ASP A 112 -9.63 7.16 -14.20
C ASP A 112 -9.97 8.47 -13.47
N GLU A 113 -10.44 9.49 -14.20
CA GLU A 113 -10.72 10.82 -13.63
C GLU A 113 -11.82 10.79 -12.54
N SER A 114 -12.79 9.88 -12.65
CA SER A 114 -13.85 9.74 -11.66
C SER A 114 -13.35 9.31 -10.29
N ASP A 115 -12.18 8.66 -10.20
CA ASP A 115 -11.64 8.13 -8.93
C ASP A 115 -11.21 9.26 -7.99
N PHE A 116 -10.93 10.46 -8.52
CA PHE A 116 -10.66 11.63 -7.69
C PHE A 116 -11.83 12.00 -6.77
N ASN A 117 -13.06 11.55 -7.07
CA ASN A 117 -14.22 11.75 -6.19
C ASN A 117 -14.13 10.93 -4.89
N GLN A 118 -13.26 9.92 -4.83
CA GLN A 118 -13.03 9.10 -3.64
C GLN A 118 -12.02 9.75 -2.67
N VAL A 119 -11.33 10.82 -3.09
CA VAL A 119 -10.33 11.49 -2.27
C VAL A 119 -10.99 12.27 -1.14
N THR A 120 -10.60 11.96 0.09
CA THR A 120 -11.12 12.59 1.30
C THR A 120 -10.04 13.43 2.00
N ASP A 121 -10.40 14.12 3.08
CA ASP A 121 -9.43 14.84 3.93
C ASP A 121 -8.45 13.89 4.64
N ASN A 122 -8.78 12.59 4.72
CA ASN A 122 -7.93 11.57 5.30
C ASN A 122 -6.88 11.06 4.31
N THR A 123 -7.05 11.26 3.01
CA THR A 123 -6.15 10.71 1.99
C THR A 123 -4.74 11.30 2.07
N TYR A 124 -3.72 10.45 2.26
CA TYR A 124 -2.29 10.83 2.23
C TYR A 124 -1.68 10.60 0.85
N PHE A 125 -2.12 9.54 0.17
CA PHE A 125 -1.50 9.05 -1.05
C PHE A 125 -2.52 8.77 -2.14
N LEU A 126 -2.13 9.10 -3.38
CA LEU A 126 -2.81 8.69 -4.60
C LEU A 126 -1.90 7.73 -5.35
N HIS A 127 -2.27 6.47 -5.49
CA HIS A 127 -1.57 5.54 -6.35
C HIS A 127 -2.11 5.68 -7.78
N LEU A 128 -1.27 6.13 -8.70
CA LEU A 128 -1.70 6.61 -10.01
C LEU A 128 -1.39 5.62 -11.11
N LYS A 129 -2.32 5.50 -12.08
CA LYS A 129 -2.01 4.85 -13.37
C LYS A 129 -0.86 5.53 -14.11
N ASN A 130 -0.84 6.86 -14.06
CA ASN A 130 0.19 7.71 -14.61
C ASN A 130 0.09 9.13 -14.01
N PHE A 131 1.21 9.84 -13.96
CA PHE A 131 1.26 11.19 -13.39
C PHE A 131 0.56 12.26 -14.23
N GLU A 132 0.28 12.03 -15.52
CA GLU A 132 -0.45 12.99 -16.35
C GLU A 132 -1.88 13.22 -15.85
N MET A 133 -2.45 12.25 -15.14
CA MET A 133 -3.77 12.38 -14.49
C MET A 133 -3.85 13.56 -13.52
N LEU A 134 -2.73 13.91 -12.86
CA LEU A 134 -2.71 15.04 -11.93
C LEU A 134 -2.82 16.40 -12.64
N LYS A 135 -2.38 16.49 -13.90
CA LYS A 135 -2.49 17.72 -14.70
C LYS A 135 -3.92 17.97 -15.19
N GLN A 136 -4.70 16.90 -15.31
CA GLN A 136 -6.09 16.96 -15.76
C GLN A 136 -7.02 17.43 -14.63
N ASN A 137 -6.63 17.20 -13.37
CA ASN A 137 -7.40 17.62 -12.21
C ASN A 137 -7.00 19.02 -11.72
N SER A 138 -7.94 19.97 -11.71
CA SER A 138 -7.69 21.37 -11.32
C SER A 138 -7.12 21.53 -9.91
N LYS A 139 -7.45 20.63 -8.97
CA LYS A 139 -6.94 20.65 -7.58
C LYS A 139 -5.44 20.34 -7.48
N TYR A 140 -4.92 19.52 -8.40
CA TYR A 140 -3.55 19.00 -8.34
C TYR A 140 -2.62 19.59 -9.41
N ARG A 141 -3.19 20.26 -10.42
CA ARG A 141 -2.48 20.85 -11.56
C ARG A 141 -1.40 21.87 -11.17
N GLU A 142 -1.64 22.70 -10.16
CA GLU A 142 -0.74 23.81 -9.80
C GLU A 142 0.57 23.38 -9.13
N ARG A 143 0.67 22.12 -8.68
CA ARG A 143 1.87 21.58 -7.98
C ARG A 143 2.93 21.01 -8.94
N PHE A 144 2.71 21.09 -10.26
CA PHE A 144 3.60 20.53 -11.30
C PHE A 144 4.33 21.61 -12.14
N HIS A 145 4.62 22.77 -11.56
CA HIS A 145 5.38 23.85 -12.20
C HIS A 145 6.83 23.90 -11.73
#